data_AF-A0A0F9G3N2-F1
#
_entry.id   AF-A0A0F9G3N2-F1
#
_cell.length_a   1.000
_cell.length_b   1.000
_cell.length_c   1.000
_cell.angle_alpha   90.00
_cell.angle_beta   90.00
_cell.angle_gamma   90.00
#
_symmetry.space_group_name_H-M   'P 1'
#
loop_
_entity.id
_entity.type
_entity.pdbx_description
1 polymer ?
#
loop_
_entity_poly.entity_id
_entity_poly.type
_entity_poly.pdbx_seq_one_letter_code
_entity_poly.pdbx_strand_id
1 'polypeptide(L)' 'MMKKAEQVTVCRDCQALLIPAGLPVTLLKGSEVLITQALGDSFTVNDNGRLLRVAGRDADALGKQPPLMSAQGDE' A
#
# COMPACT_ATOMS: atom_id res chain seq x y z
N MET A 1 -19.52 -6.70 8.67
CA MET A 1 -18.40 -7.66 8.79
C MET A 1 -17.10 -6.86 8.79
N MET A 2 -16.26 -6.99 9.81
CA MET A 2 -14.97 -6.29 9.89
C MET A 2 -14.02 -6.90 8.84
N LYS A 3 -13.57 -6.11 7.85
CA LYS A 3 -12.50 -6.54 6.93
C LYS A 3 -11.27 -6.84 7.80
N LYS A 4 -10.84 -8.10 7.83
CA LYS A 4 -9.60 -8.51 8.51
C LYS A 4 -8.46 -7.74 7.87
N ALA A 5 -7.64 -7.12 8.70
CA ALA A 5 -6.42 -6.49 8.27
C ALA A 5 -5.43 -7.60 7.87
N GLU A 6 -4.69 -7.39 6.78
CA GLU A 6 -3.85 -8.42 6.17
C GLU A 6 -2.37 -8.07 6.36
N GLN A 7 -1.60 -8.98 6.98
CA GLN A 7 -0.18 -8.76 7.23
C GLN A 7 0.62 -9.08 5.96
N VAL A 8 1.43 -8.13 5.52
CA VAL A 8 2.27 -8.23 4.33
C VAL A 8 3.68 -7.76 4.64
N THR A 9 4.65 -8.36 3.95
CA THR A 9 6.04 -7.93 4.00
C THR A 9 6.34 -7.06 2.80
N VAL A 10 6.92 -5.88 3.05
CA VAL A 10 7.28 -4.94 1.99
C VAL A 10 8.38 -5.54 1.12
N CYS A 11 8.14 -5.65 -0.17
CA CYS A 11 9.02 -6.33 -1.11
C CYS A 11 10.14 -5.42 -1.66
N ARG A 12 9.91 -4.11 -1.70
CA ARG A 12 10.88 -3.08 -2.11
C ARG A 12 10.63 -1.75 -1.40
N ASP A 13 11.64 -0.89 -1.37
CA ASP A 13 11.48 0.45 -0.83
C ASP A 13 10.46 1.24 -1.66
N CYS A 14 9.49 1.88 -1.00
CA CYS A 14 8.47 2.68 -1.67
C CYS A 14 8.12 3.95 -0.88
N GLN A 15 7.63 4.97 -1.58
CA GLN A 15 7.10 6.16 -0.92
C GLN A 15 5.69 5.91 -0.40
N ALA A 16 5.46 6.35 0.83
CA ALA A 16 4.14 6.39 1.45
C ALA A 16 3.92 7.76 2.11
N LEU A 17 2.67 8.04 2.46
CA LEU A 17 2.29 9.27 3.17
C LEU A 17 1.72 8.92 4.54
N LEU A 18 2.24 9.55 5.60
CA LEU A 18 1.73 9.38 6.96
C LEU A 18 0.31 9.94 7.07
N ILE A 19 -0.64 9.17 7.57
CA ILE A 19 -2.02 9.59 7.82
C ILE A 19 -2.15 9.99 9.30
N PRO A 20 -2.81 11.12 9.61
CA PRO A 20 -3.44 12.10 8.72
C PRO A 20 -2.51 13.23 8.24
N ALA A 21 -1.26 13.27 8.72
CA ALA A 21 -0.35 14.41 8.55
C ALA A 21 0.08 14.70 7.09
N GLY A 22 -0.05 13.74 6.18
CA GLY A 22 0.37 13.85 4.78
C GLY A 22 1.89 13.91 4.58
N LEU A 23 2.69 13.52 5.58
CA LEU A 23 4.15 13.61 5.50
C LEU A 23 4.73 12.47 4.65
N PRO A 24 5.65 12.75 3.71
CA PRO A 24 6.33 11.72 2.94
C PRO A 24 7.21 10.88 3.86
N VAL A 25 7.01 9.58 3.83
CA VAL A 25 7.83 8.59 4.52
C VAL A 25 8.24 7.51 3.53
N THR A 26 9.40 6.90 3.77
CA THR A 26 9.87 5.77 2.98
C THR A 26 9.56 4.50 3.74
N LEU A 27 8.76 3.63 3.13
CA LEU A 27 8.53 2.27 3.60
C LEU A 27 9.71 1.43 3.13
N LEU A 28 10.46 0.84 4.07
CA LEU A 28 11.66 0.07 3.73
C LEU A 28 11.28 -1.36 3.35
N LYS A 29 12.03 -1.94 2.42
CA LYS A 29 11.96 -3.37 2.10
C LYS A 29 12.19 -4.19 3.37
N GLY A 30 11.36 -5.21 3.55
CA GLY A 30 11.39 -6.11 4.70
C GLY A 30 10.58 -5.62 5.89
N SER A 31 10.02 -4.41 5.85
CA SER A 31 9.06 -3.95 6.86
C SER A 31 7.82 -4.83 6.87
N GLU A 32 7.39 -5.25 8.05
CA GLU A 32 6.13 -5.96 8.25
C GLU A 32 5.03 -4.96 8.53
N VAL A 33 4.08 -4.85 7.61
CA VAL A 33 2.98 -3.89 7.70
C VAL A 33 1.65 -4.59 7.53
N LEU A 34 0.59 -3.96 8.04
CA LEU A 34 -0.75 -4.52 8.03
C LEU A 34 -1.65 -3.69 7.11
N ILE A 35 -2.07 -4.23 5.97
CA ILE A 35 -3.03 -3.58 5.09
C ILE A 35 -4.39 -3.52 5.80
N THR A 36 -4.82 -2.34 6.17
CA THR A 36 -6.11 -2.11 6.83
C THR A 36 -7.21 -1.78 5.82
N GLN A 37 -6.85 -1.10 4.73
CA GLN A 37 -7.79 -0.73 3.67
C GLN A 37 -7.10 -0.76 2.30
N ALA A 38 -7.78 -1.30 1.30
CA ALA A 38 -7.40 -1.20 -0.09
C ALA A 38 -8.53 -0.47 -0.82
N LEU A 39 -8.28 0.78 -1.19
CA LEU A 39 -9.12 1.57 -2.09
C LEU A 39 -8.46 1.46 -3.46
N GLY A 40 -9.18 1.25 -4.56
CA GLY A 40 -8.57 0.88 -5.86
C GLY A 40 -7.35 1.73 -6.28
N ASP A 41 -7.30 3.00 -5.88
CA ASP A 41 -6.21 3.94 -6.17
C ASP A 41 -5.11 4.03 -5.09
N SER A 42 -5.32 3.50 -3.87
CA SER A 42 -4.33 3.54 -2.79
C SER A 42 -4.56 2.52 -1.68
N PHE A 43 -3.48 2.10 -1.04
CA PHE A 43 -3.49 1.16 0.08
C PHE A 43 -3.18 1.90 1.37
N THR A 44 -3.95 1.64 2.42
CA THR A 44 -3.64 2.07 3.78
C THR A 44 -3.01 0.90 4.52
N VAL A 45 -1.78 1.08 4.97
CA VAL A 45 -1.04 0.10 5.76
C VAL A 45 -0.78 0.64 7.16
N ASN A 46 -0.73 -0.24 8.14
CA ASN A 46 -0.37 0.06 9.50
C ASN A 46 1.03 -0.51 9.78
N ASP A 47 2.00 0.38 9.99
CA ASP A 47 3.36 0.07 10.41
C ASP A 47 3.49 0.39 11.91
N ASN A 48 3.45 -0.64 12.76
CA ASN A 48 3.66 -0.49 14.22
C ASN A 48 2.80 0.61 14.89
N GLY A 49 1.55 0.79 14.45
CA GLY A 49 0.62 1.82 14.93
C GLY A 49 0.57 3.09 14.07
N ARG A 50 1.45 3.23 13.07
CA ARG A 50 1.46 4.35 12.12
C ARG A 50 0.67 3.99 10.87
N LEU A 51 -0.33 4.79 10.53
CA LEU A 51 -1.07 4.61 9.30
C LEU A 51 -0.35 5.31 8.15
N LEU A 52 -0.06 4.55 7.10
CA LEU A 52 0.68 5.01 5.93
C LEU A 52 -0.16 4.73 4.68
N ARG A 53 -0.28 5.73 3.81
CA ARG A 53 -0.94 5.63 2.52
C ARG A 53 0.10 5.35 1.44
N VAL A 54 -0.02 4.20 0.78
CA VAL A 54 0.78 3.79 -0.38
C VAL A 54 -0.07 4.02 -1.63
N ALA A 55 0.53 4.59 -2.69
CA ALA A 55 -0.17 4.78 -3.96
C ALA A 55 -0.49 3.42 -4.62
N GLY A 56 -1.60 3.32 -5.35
CA GLY A 56 -2.01 2.07 -6.01
C GLY A 56 -0.99 1.57 -7.04
N ARG A 57 -0.22 2.48 -7.66
CA ARG A 57 0.90 2.14 -8.55
C ARG A 57 2.05 1.41 -7.84
N ASP A 58 2.17 1.60 -6.53
CA ASP A 58 3.21 1.02 -5.67
C ASP A 58 2.68 -0.19 -4.88
N ALA A 59 1.53 -0.74 -5.28
CA ALA A 59 0.95 -1.94 -4.66
C ALA A 59 1.89 -3.15 -4.73
N ASP A 60 2.73 -3.23 -5.75
CA ASP A 60 3.74 -4.27 -5.91
C ASP A 60 4.75 -4.27 -4.75
N ALA A 61 5.02 -3.11 -4.15
CA ALA A 61 5.86 -3.00 -2.95
C ALA A 61 5.21 -3.67 -1.74
N LEU A 62 3.88 -3.81 -1.72
CA LEU A 62 3.14 -4.53 -0.68
C LEU A 62 2.88 -6.01 -1.04
N GLY A 63 3.47 -6.51 -2.12
CA GLY A 63 3.19 -7.86 -2.63
C GLY A 63 1.76 -8.00 -3.20
N LYS A 64 1.11 -6.87 -3.50
CA LYS A 64 -0.19 -6.83 -4.17
C LYS A 64 0.00 -6.62 -5.65
N GLN A 65 -0.91 -7.19 -6.44
CA GLN A 65 -0.98 -6.78 -7.84
C GLN A 65 -1.40 -5.31 -7.85
N PRO A 66 -0.68 -4.42 -8.57
CA PRO A 66 -1.23 -3.12 -8.88
C PRO A 66 -2.61 -3.34 -9.48
N PRO A 67 -3.58 -2.44 -9.22
CA PRO A 67 -4.84 -2.50 -9.95
C PRO A 67 -4.44 -2.64 -11.41
N LEU A 68 -4.84 -3.75 -12.04
CA LEU A 68 -4.65 -3.96 -13.47
C LEU A 68 -5.34 -2.77 -14.10
N MET A 69 -4.56 -1.73 -14.37
CA MET A 69 -4.88 -0.79 -15.40
C MET A 69 -4.93 -1.72 -16.58
N SER A 70 -6.15 -2.05 -16.99
CA SER A 70 -6.41 -2.59 -18.30
C SER A 70 -5.51 -1.76 -19.19
N ALA A 71 -4.47 -2.39 -19.72
CA ALA A 71 -3.96 -1.95 -21.00
C ALA A 71 -5.18 -2.07 -21.89
N GLN A 72 -5.97 -1.00 -21.97
CA GLN A 72 -6.91 -0.79 -23.04
C GLN A 72 -6.03 -0.44 -24.25
N GLY A 73 -5.29 -1.45 -24.70
CA GLY A 73 -5.02 -1.66 -26.09
C GLY A 73 -6.19 -2.47 -26.60
N ASP A 74 -7.25 -1.77 -26.97
CA ASP A 74 -8.23 -2.27 -27.93
C ASP A 74 -8.25 -1.19 -29.02
N GLU A 75 -7.49 -1.48 -30.08
CA GLU A 75 -7.47 -0.97 -31.46
C GLU A 75 -7.79 0.52 -31.75
#